data_AF-A0A6P5ZZR1-F1
#
_entry.id   AF-A0A6P5ZZR1-F1
#
_cell.length_a   1.000
_cell.length_b   1.000
_cell.length_c   1.000
_cell.angle_alpha   90.00
_cell.angle_beta   90.00
_cell.angle_gamma   90.00
#
_symmetry.space_group_name_H-M   'P 1'
#
loop_
_entity.id
_entity.type
_entity.pdbx_description
1 polymer ?
#
loop_
_entity_poly.entity_id
_entity_poly.type
_entity_poly.pdbx_seq_one_letter_code
_entity_poly.pdbx_strand_id
1 'polypeptide(L)'
;MLQRVSKIEFLWVFLSFSFLGFLKYVYCFGTWRVGIVRCATIEEIEAEKSSIEKDAKARMEKTIEAVRTNFNSIRTGRANPVMLDKVEVEYYGTPVSLKSIAQIITPDSSSLLIQSYDKSSLKAMEKAVVNSDLGMTPNNDGEVIRLSLPQLTTERRKELSKVVAKQAEQGKVAVRNVRRDALKAYEKLEKEKKLSEDNVKDLSSDLQKLTDEYVKKIDSLYKQKEKVSLVKKTSPFVFFFAQRKTSPLFLPFSFASNLT
;
A
#
# COMPACT_ATOMS: atom_id res chain seq x y z
N MET A 1 2.49 -101.07 31.44
CA MET A 1 3.49 -100.58 30.47
C MET A 1 3.43 -99.05 30.47
N LEU A 2 4.11 -98.40 31.41
CA LEU A 2 5.43 -97.76 31.29
C LEU A 2 5.40 -96.43 30.50
N GLN A 3 5.55 -95.34 31.26
CA GLN A 3 5.66 -93.93 30.85
C GLN A 3 6.97 -93.61 30.09
N ARG A 4 6.97 -92.45 29.38
CA ARG A 4 8.02 -91.41 29.20
C ARG A 4 7.91 -90.84 27.76
N VAL A 5 7.59 -89.57 27.50
CA VAL A 5 8.32 -88.31 27.73
C VAL A 5 9.80 -88.35 27.31
N SER A 6 10.16 -87.64 26.23
CA SER A 6 11.44 -86.92 26.15
C SER A 6 11.42 -85.82 25.06
N LYS A 7 11.61 -84.58 25.53
CA LYS A 7 12.26 -83.45 24.84
C LYS A 7 13.77 -83.72 24.71
N ILE A 8 14.52 -82.76 24.11
CA ILE A 8 16.00 -82.52 24.12
C ILE A 8 16.61 -82.84 22.75
N GLU A 9 16.78 -81.82 21.89
CA GLU A 9 17.92 -80.86 21.79
C GLU A 9 19.14 -81.43 21.05
N PHE A 10 19.68 -80.63 20.12
CA PHE A 10 21.07 -80.44 19.68
C PHE A 10 21.09 -80.17 18.17
N LEU A 11 21.09 -78.92 17.71
CA LEU A 11 22.28 -78.07 17.55
C LEU A 11 23.52 -78.87 17.09
N TRP A 12 23.82 -78.84 15.79
CA TRP A 12 25.16 -78.65 15.24
C TRP A 12 25.04 -78.43 13.71
N VAL A 13 25.36 -77.22 13.24
CA VAL A 13 26.56 -76.92 12.43
C VAL A 13 26.27 -77.08 10.93
N PHE A 14 25.96 -75.99 10.20
CA PHE A 14 26.90 -75.01 9.61
C PHE A 14 27.98 -75.72 8.75
N LEU A 15 28.15 -75.26 7.51
CA LEU A 15 29.10 -75.72 6.47
C LEU A 15 28.76 -77.00 5.67
N SER A 16 28.18 -76.82 4.48
CA SER A 16 28.93 -76.88 3.20
C SER A 16 27.97 -76.57 2.05
N PHE A 17 28.07 -75.38 1.45
CA PHE A 17 28.86 -75.11 0.25
C PHE A 17 28.40 -75.90 -0.99
N SER A 18 27.77 -75.16 -1.91
CA SER A 18 27.79 -75.31 -3.37
C SER A 18 27.26 -76.61 -3.99
N PHE A 19 26.13 -76.53 -4.71
CA PHE A 19 26.08 -76.66 -6.19
C PHE A 19 24.62 -76.67 -6.70
N LEU A 20 24.40 -75.92 -7.77
CA LEU A 20 23.40 -76.14 -8.83
C LEU A 20 21.89 -76.11 -8.50
N GLY A 21 21.34 -74.92 -8.75
CA GLY A 21 20.20 -74.69 -9.65
C GLY A 21 19.22 -75.83 -9.90
N PHE A 22 18.04 -75.73 -9.28
CA PHE A 22 16.84 -76.37 -9.77
C PHE A 22 15.61 -75.53 -9.42
N LEU A 23 14.90 -75.12 -10.46
CA LEU A 23 13.54 -74.57 -10.51
C LEU A 23 12.91 -74.09 -9.19
N LYS A 24 12.73 -72.78 -9.07
CA LYS A 24 11.55 -72.25 -8.38
C LYS A 24 11.08 -70.94 -9.01
N TYR A 25 10.31 -71.11 -10.08
CA TYR A 25 9.24 -70.20 -10.47
C TYR A 25 8.32 -70.04 -9.26
N VAL A 26 8.51 -68.98 -8.47
CA VAL A 26 7.51 -68.47 -7.53
C VAL A 26 7.47 -66.97 -7.74
N TYR A 27 6.35 -66.54 -8.29
CA TYR A 27 5.91 -65.17 -8.46
C TYR A 27 6.25 -64.32 -7.23
N CYS A 28 7.25 -63.45 -7.37
CA CYS A 28 7.39 -62.25 -6.57
C CYS A 28 7.22 -61.05 -7.50
N PHE A 29 6.04 -60.97 -8.13
CA PHE A 29 5.59 -59.73 -8.76
C PHE A 29 5.15 -58.81 -7.62
N GLY A 30 6.15 -58.17 -6.99
CA GLY A 30 5.91 -57.05 -6.12
C GLY A 30 5.10 -56.02 -6.89
N THR A 31 3.86 -55.79 -6.47
CA THR A 31 3.01 -54.74 -6.98
C THR A 31 3.71 -53.41 -6.70
N TRP A 32 4.47 -52.91 -7.67
CA TRP A 32 4.80 -51.50 -7.75
C TRP A 32 3.47 -50.78 -7.95
N ARG A 33 2.88 -50.35 -6.84
CA ARG A 33 1.77 -49.41 -6.84
C ARG A 33 2.33 -48.12 -7.42
N VAL A 34 2.29 -48.01 -8.75
CA VAL A 34 2.48 -46.74 -9.46
C VAL A 34 1.36 -45.86 -8.96
N GLY A 35 1.66 -45.09 -7.92
CA GLY A 35 0.84 -43.98 -7.51
C GLY A 35 0.80 -43.06 -8.73
N ILE A 36 -0.34 -43.04 -9.41
CA ILE A 36 -0.63 -42.03 -10.42
C ILE A 36 -0.49 -40.71 -9.67
N VAL A 37 0.65 -40.03 -9.85
CA VAL A 37 0.75 -38.61 -9.55
C VAL A 37 -0.24 -38.00 -10.53
N ARG A 38 -1.46 -37.74 -10.06
CA ARG A 38 -2.36 -36.86 -10.79
C ARG A 38 -1.63 -35.53 -10.86
N CYS A 39 -0.95 -35.28 -11.98
CA CYS A 39 -0.56 -33.93 -12.34
C CYS A 39 -1.85 -33.12 -12.28
N ALA A 40 -1.89 -32.10 -11.43
CA ALA A 40 -2.98 -31.15 -11.41
C ALA A 40 -3.22 -30.69 -12.85
N THR A 41 -4.47 -30.71 -13.28
CA THR A 41 -4.81 -30.22 -14.61
C THR A 41 -4.46 -28.72 -14.68
N ILE A 42 -4.04 -28.24 -15.84
CA ILE A 42 -3.65 -26.83 -16.04
C ILE A 42 -4.78 -25.88 -15.58
N GLU A 43 -6.03 -26.30 -15.76
CA GLU A 43 -7.24 -25.57 -15.36
C GLU A 43 -7.37 -25.42 -13.82
N GLU A 44 -7.04 -26.45 -13.05
CA GLU A 44 -7.05 -26.40 -11.58
C GLU A 44 -5.97 -25.44 -11.05
N ILE A 45 -4.81 -25.42 -11.69
CA ILE A 45 -3.69 -24.54 -11.34
C ILE A 45 -4.08 -23.07 -11.61
N GLU A 46 -4.69 -22.79 -12.76
CA GLU A 46 -5.12 -21.44 -13.13
C GLU A 46 -6.26 -20.91 -12.25
N ALA A 47 -7.22 -21.78 -11.88
CA ALA A 47 -8.31 -21.42 -10.98
C ALA A 47 -7.78 -20.96 -9.61
N GLU A 48 -6.90 -21.76 -9.00
CA GLU A 48 -6.31 -21.47 -7.69
C GLU A 48 -5.39 -20.24 -7.72
N LYS A 49 -4.57 -20.11 -8.79
CA LYS A 49 -3.77 -18.89 -9.04
C LYS A 49 -4.66 -17.66 -9.05
N SER A 50 -5.72 -17.69 -9.85
CA SER A 50 -6.57 -16.52 -10.05
C SER A 50 -7.30 -16.10 -8.78
N SER A 51 -7.68 -17.06 -7.93
CA SER A 51 -8.33 -16.81 -6.64
C SER A 51 -7.41 -16.05 -5.69
N ILE A 52 -6.20 -16.57 -5.45
CA ILE A 52 -5.23 -15.97 -4.52
C ILE A 52 -4.76 -14.60 -5.02
N GLU A 53 -4.54 -14.45 -6.32
CA GLU A 53 -4.12 -13.18 -6.90
C GLU A 53 -5.21 -12.10 -6.79
N LYS A 54 -6.48 -12.44 -7.03
CA LYS A 54 -7.61 -11.52 -6.85
C LYS A 54 -7.76 -11.08 -5.40
N ASP A 55 -7.65 -12.02 -4.46
CA ASP A 55 -7.71 -11.72 -3.04
C ASP A 55 -6.56 -10.81 -2.59
N ALA A 56 -5.33 -11.09 -3.05
CA ALA A 56 -4.17 -10.25 -2.76
C ALA A 56 -4.35 -8.85 -3.32
N LYS A 57 -4.79 -8.72 -4.59
CA LYS A 57 -5.07 -7.42 -5.23
C LYS A 57 -6.14 -6.64 -4.48
N ALA A 58 -7.26 -7.26 -4.10
CA ALA A 58 -8.34 -6.62 -3.36
C ALA A 58 -7.87 -6.09 -1.99
N ARG A 59 -7.05 -6.87 -1.27
CA ARG A 59 -6.48 -6.44 0.01
C ARG A 59 -5.45 -5.32 -0.15
N MET A 60 -4.64 -5.35 -1.21
CA MET A 60 -3.67 -4.28 -1.52
C MET A 60 -4.38 -2.97 -1.88
N GLU A 61 -5.45 -3.00 -2.66
CA GLU A 61 -6.22 -1.80 -3.02
C GLU A 61 -6.89 -1.18 -1.78
N LYS A 62 -7.52 -2.01 -0.92
CA LYS A 62 -8.04 -1.56 0.38
C LYS A 62 -6.97 -0.90 1.26
N THR A 63 -5.74 -1.42 1.20
CA THR A 63 -4.60 -0.84 1.92
C THR A 63 -4.26 0.55 1.37
N ILE A 64 -4.27 0.73 0.04
CA ILE A 64 -4.08 2.05 -0.58
C ILE A 64 -5.18 3.02 -0.18
N GLU A 65 -6.44 2.60 -0.19
CA GLU A 65 -7.58 3.43 0.23
C GLU A 65 -7.47 3.87 1.69
N ALA A 66 -7.06 2.95 2.58
CA ALA A 66 -6.79 3.26 3.98
C ALA A 66 -5.65 4.28 4.12
N VAL A 67 -4.55 4.12 3.37
CA VAL A 67 -3.43 5.07 3.36
C VAL A 67 -3.87 6.45 2.85
N ARG A 68 -4.69 6.52 1.79
CA ARG A 68 -5.25 7.78 1.29
C ARG A 68 -6.12 8.47 2.34
N THR A 69 -6.98 7.72 3.01
CA THR A 69 -7.85 8.23 4.08
C THR A 69 -7.04 8.75 5.27
N ASN A 70 -5.98 8.02 5.65
CA ASN A 70 -5.05 8.45 6.70
C ASN A 70 -4.29 9.73 6.31
N PHE A 71 -3.87 9.88 5.05
CA PHE A 71 -3.25 11.12 4.59
C PHE A 71 -4.23 12.29 4.51
N ASN A 72 -5.52 12.03 4.25
CA ASN A 72 -6.55 13.06 4.24
C ASN A 72 -6.86 13.59 5.64
N SER A 73 -6.74 12.75 6.68
CA SER A 73 -6.94 13.18 8.08
C SER A 73 -5.84 14.14 8.58
N ILE A 74 -4.63 14.06 8.00
CA ILE A 74 -3.53 14.98 8.33
C ILE A 74 -3.78 16.37 7.73
N ARG A 75 -4.12 17.32 8.61
CA ARG A 75 -4.25 18.75 8.30
C ARG A 75 -2.90 19.35 7.92
N THR A 76 -2.77 19.85 6.69
CA THR A 76 -1.51 20.38 6.13
C THR A 76 -1.45 21.91 6.13
N GLY A 77 -2.43 22.58 6.75
CA GLY A 77 -2.52 24.05 6.75
C GLY A 77 -2.89 24.64 5.39
N ARG A 78 -3.29 23.80 4.43
CA ARG A 78 -3.80 24.21 3.12
C ARG A 78 -5.32 24.10 3.10
N ALA A 79 -5.96 25.12 2.53
CA ALA A 79 -7.38 25.18 2.28
C ALA A 79 -7.79 24.03 1.36
N ASN A 80 -8.66 23.16 1.87
CA ASN A 80 -9.28 22.07 1.12
C ASN A 80 -10.79 22.07 1.43
N PRO A 81 -11.67 22.05 0.42
CA PRO A 81 -13.12 21.96 0.63
C PRO A 81 -13.54 20.77 1.51
N VAL A 82 -12.79 19.66 1.46
CA VAL A 82 -13.07 18.44 2.26
C VAL A 82 -13.08 18.70 3.78
N MET A 83 -12.46 19.79 4.25
CA MET A 83 -12.49 20.15 5.67
C MET A 83 -13.90 20.50 6.17
N LEU A 84 -14.77 20.98 5.27
CA LEU A 84 -16.13 21.43 5.60
C LEU A 84 -17.20 20.35 5.37
N ASP A 85 -16.83 19.17 4.87
CA ASP A 85 -17.79 18.08 4.58
C ASP A 85 -18.46 17.53 5.85
N LYS A 86 -17.83 17.67 7.02
CA LYS A 86 -18.40 17.26 8.32
C LYS A 86 -19.31 18.31 8.97
N VAL A 87 -19.41 19.50 8.39
CA VAL A 87 -20.18 20.60 8.98
C VAL A 87 -21.62 20.51 8.51
N GLU A 88 -22.53 20.35 9.46
CA GLU A 88 -23.97 20.38 9.25
C GLU A 88 -24.50 21.75 9.63
N VAL A 89 -25.41 22.26 8.81
CA VAL A 89 -26.06 23.56 8.97
C VAL A 89 -27.55 23.31 9.14
N GLU A 90 -28.15 23.95 10.12
CA GLU A 90 -29.60 23.90 10.30
C GLU A 90 -30.27 24.78 9.24
N TYR A 91 -31.00 24.15 8.33
CA TYR A 91 -31.75 24.79 7.26
C TYR A 91 -33.23 24.40 7.39
N TYR A 92 -34.07 25.40 7.65
CA TYR A 92 -35.50 25.23 7.95
C TYR A 92 -35.81 24.13 8.98
N GLY A 93 -35.03 24.04 10.06
CA GLY A 93 -35.24 23.08 11.15
C GLY A 93 -34.76 21.66 10.87
N THR A 94 -34.05 21.44 9.76
CA THR A 94 -33.39 20.15 9.46
C THR A 94 -31.88 20.33 9.32
N PRO A 95 -31.05 19.43 9.88
CA PRO A 95 -29.61 19.46 9.66
C PRO A 95 -29.30 18.98 8.25
N VAL A 96 -28.63 19.83 7.47
CA VAL A 96 -28.22 19.54 6.08
C VAL A 96 -26.73 19.83 5.94
N SER A 97 -26.04 19.08 5.07
CA SER A 97 -24.62 19.31 4.84
C SER A 97 -24.34 20.68 4.22
N LEU A 98 -23.26 21.34 4.66
CA LEU A 98 -22.87 22.66 4.14
C LEU A 98 -22.67 22.65 2.61
N LYS A 99 -22.15 21.55 2.06
CA LYS A 99 -21.90 21.37 0.63
C LYS A 99 -23.16 21.40 -0.23
N SER A 100 -24.32 21.06 0.33
CA SER A 100 -25.60 21.07 -0.38
C SER A 100 -26.19 22.48 -0.50
N ILE A 101 -25.92 23.35 0.48
CA ILE A 101 -26.51 24.70 0.59
C ILE A 101 -25.58 25.77 -0.01
N ALA A 102 -24.29 25.46 -0.12
CA ALA A 102 -23.29 26.42 -0.54
C ALA A 102 -22.21 25.81 -1.44
N GLN A 103 -21.71 26.64 -2.35
CA GLN A 103 -20.54 26.33 -3.16
C GLN A 103 -19.27 26.71 -2.40
N ILE A 104 -18.34 25.76 -2.27
CA ILE A 104 -17.06 25.96 -1.60
C ILE A 104 -15.97 26.13 -2.66
N ILE A 105 -15.28 27.26 -2.62
CA ILE A 105 -14.20 27.63 -3.54
C ILE A 105 -12.92 27.87 -2.74
N THR A 106 -11.78 27.44 -3.28
CA THR A 106 -10.45 27.74 -2.76
C THR A 106 -9.76 28.78 -3.64
N PRO A 107 -9.93 30.10 -3.36
CA PRO A 107 -9.24 31.13 -4.13
C PRO A 107 -7.73 31.11 -3.87
N ASP A 108 -7.30 31.00 -2.60
CA ASP A 108 -5.89 30.87 -2.24
C ASP A 108 -5.62 29.60 -1.42
N SER A 109 -4.34 29.25 -1.25
CA SER A 109 -3.96 28.09 -0.44
C SER A 109 -4.28 28.22 1.05
N SER A 110 -4.52 29.43 1.55
CA SER A 110 -4.79 29.73 2.96
C SER A 110 -6.20 30.29 3.21
N SER A 111 -7.02 30.43 2.17
CA SER A 111 -8.36 30.99 2.26
C SER A 111 -9.39 30.02 1.68
N LEU A 112 -10.54 29.88 2.34
CA LEU A 112 -11.73 29.23 1.79
C LEU A 112 -12.80 30.28 1.62
N LEU A 113 -13.50 30.21 0.49
CA LEU A 113 -14.64 31.07 0.18
C LEU A 113 -15.86 30.18 0.05
N ILE A 114 -16.87 30.45 0.86
CA ILE A 114 -18.15 29.75 0.84
C ILE A 114 -19.19 30.71 0.27
N GLN A 115 -19.76 30.36 -0.88
CA GLN A 115 -20.84 31.11 -1.53
C GLN A 115 -22.16 30.43 -1.23
N SER A 116 -23.02 31.06 -0.44
CA SER A 116 -24.36 30.54 -0.17
C SER A 116 -25.27 30.77 -1.38
N TYR A 117 -26.08 29.78 -1.74
CA TYR A 117 -27.16 30.03 -2.72
C TYR A 117 -28.25 30.93 -2.13
N ASP A 118 -28.51 30.83 -0.82
CA ASP A 118 -29.51 31.64 -0.11
C ASP A 118 -28.89 32.53 0.97
N LYS A 119 -29.06 33.86 0.83
CA LYS A 119 -28.54 34.86 1.78
C LYS A 119 -29.13 34.75 3.19
N SER A 120 -30.35 34.23 3.33
CA SER A 120 -31.01 34.01 4.63
C SER A 120 -30.28 32.98 5.50
N SER A 121 -29.60 32.01 4.87
CA SER A 121 -28.90 30.91 5.55
C SER A 121 -27.50 31.26 6.05
N LEU A 122 -26.94 32.41 5.65
CA LEU A 122 -25.57 32.83 5.98
C LEU A 122 -25.28 32.82 7.49
N LYS A 123 -26.20 33.34 8.30
CA LYS A 123 -26.04 33.37 9.77
C LYS A 123 -26.03 31.98 10.40
N ALA A 124 -26.80 31.04 9.84
CA ALA A 124 -26.79 29.66 10.31
C ALA A 124 -25.47 28.97 9.96
N MET A 125 -24.94 29.25 8.77
CA MET A 125 -23.64 28.73 8.32
C MET A 125 -22.47 29.25 9.15
N GLU A 126 -22.45 30.54 9.49
CA GLU A 126 -21.44 31.12 10.38
C GLU A 126 -21.41 30.40 11.73
N LYS A 127 -22.59 30.22 12.33
CA LYS A 127 -22.73 29.49 13.61
C LYS A 127 -22.27 28.05 13.48
N ALA A 128 -22.65 27.35 12.42
CA ALA A 128 -22.23 25.98 12.18
C ALA A 128 -20.70 25.84 12.06
N VAL A 129 -20.04 26.78 11.36
CA VAL A 129 -18.58 26.79 11.21
C VAL A 129 -17.90 27.08 12.55
N VAL A 130 -18.41 28.04 13.34
CA VAL A 130 -17.85 28.37 14.66
C VAL A 130 -18.05 27.23 15.66
N ASN A 131 -19.21 26.58 15.64
CA ASN A 131 -19.52 25.44 16.50
C ASN A 131 -18.73 24.18 16.12
N SER A 132 -18.18 24.12 14.89
CA SER A 132 -17.37 22.99 14.44
C SER A 132 -15.97 22.99 15.06
N ASP A 133 -15.38 21.80 15.23
CA ASP A 133 -14.00 21.59 15.74
C ASP A 133 -12.88 22.07 14.78
N LEU A 134 -13.20 22.96 13.84
CA LEU A 134 -12.23 23.55 12.92
C LEU A 134 -11.46 24.71 13.57
N GLY A 135 -12.06 25.41 14.55
CA GLY A 135 -11.41 26.51 15.27
C GLY A 135 -11.06 27.70 14.37
N MET A 136 -11.88 27.95 13.35
CA MET A 136 -11.66 29.01 12.36
C MET A 136 -12.74 30.07 12.49
N THR A 137 -12.36 31.35 12.41
CA THR A 137 -13.29 32.48 12.48
C THR A 137 -13.77 32.85 11.07
N PRO A 138 -15.09 32.79 10.78
CA PRO A 138 -15.65 33.29 9.52
C PRO A 138 -15.67 34.82 9.47
N ASN A 139 -15.25 35.37 8.34
CA ASN A 139 -15.47 36.77 7.97
C ASN A 139 -16.60 36.83 6.95
N ASN A 140 -17.58 37.70 7.16
CA ASN A 140 -18.75 37.81 6.28
C ASN A 140 -18.67 39.07 5.42
N ASP A 141 -18.73 38.89 4.10
CA ASP A 141 -18.75 39.96 3.09
C ASP A 141 -20.20 40.27 2.62
N GLY A 142 -21.23 39.74 3.31
CA GLY A 142 -22.67 39.92 3.07
C GLY A 142 -23.29 38.94 2.07
N GLU A 143 -22.48 38.40 1.15
CA GLU A 143 -22.87 37.39 0.17
C GLU A 143 -21.98 36.13 0.23
N VAL A 144 -20.75 36.29 0.70
CA VAL A 144 -19.76 35.22 0.80
C VAL A 144 -19.14 35.18 2.19
N ILE A 145 -18.86 33.97 2.67
CA ILE A 145 -18.15 33.74 3.93
C ILE A 145 -16.71 33.36 3.60
N ARG A 146 -15.76 34.09 4.17
CA ARG A 146 -14.32 33.87 4.01
C ARG A 146 -13.74 33.25 5.29
N LEU A 147 -13.10 32.10 5.16
CA LEU A 147 -12.36 31.47 6.24
C LEU A 147 -10.86 31.62 5.99
N SER A 148 -10.13 32.11 6.99
CA SER A 148 -8.67 32.21 6.96
C SER A 148 -8.04 31.08 7.77
N LEU A 149 -7.13 30.32 7.16
CA LEU A 149 -6.29 29.35 7.87
C LEU A 149 -5.09 30.03 8.49
N PRO A 150 -4.78 29.78 9.77
CA PRO A 150 -3.53 30.21 10.37
C PRO A 150 -2.35 29.49 9.70
N GLN A 151 -1.23 30.20 9.57
CA GLN A 151 -0.01 29.66 9.00
C GLN A 151 0.64 28.67 9.98
N LEU A 152 1.04 27.49 9.49
CA LEU A 152 1.75 26.50 10.30
C LEU A 152 3.19 26.95 10.58
N THR A 153 3.61 26.88 11.85
CA THR A 153 5.00 27.12 12.26
C THR A 153 5.95 26.02 11.74
N THR A 154 7.23 26.35 11.63
CA THR A 154 8.27 25.42 11.13
C THR A 154 8.40 24.17 11.98
N GLU A 155 8.23 24.29 13.30
CA GLU A 155 8.29 23.17 14.24
C GLU A 155 7.15 22.18 14.01
N ARG A 156 5.91 22.68 13.90
CA ARG A 156 4.73 21.86 13.61
C ARG A 156 4.83 21.16 12.25
N ARG A 157 5.42 21.80 11.23
CA ARG A 157 5.66 21.15 9.93
C ARG A 157 6.62 19.96 10.04
N LYS A 158 7.67 20.05 10.86
CA LYS A 158 8.61 18.94 11.12
C LYS A 158 7.95 17.78 11.89
N GLU A 159 7.02 18.07 12.79
CA GLU A 159 6.26 17.03 13.48
C GLU A 159 5.32 16.31 12.51
N LEU A 160 4.59 17.06 11.68
CA LEU A 160 3.69 16.49 10.68
C LEU A 160 4.44 15.63 9.66
N SER A 161 5.64 16.02 9.22
CA SER A 161 6.43 15.19 8.29
C SER A 161 6.79 13.83 8.90
N LYS A 162 7.09 13.78 10.21
CA LYS A 162 7.34 12.51 10.91
C LYS A 162 6.08 11.63 10.96
N VAL A 163 4.90 12.23 11.16
CA VAL A 163 3.63 11.50 11.16
C VAL A 163 3.32 10.93 9.78
N VAL A 164 3.48 11.73 8.72
CA VAL A 164 3.29 11.29 7.33
C VAL A 164 4.23 10.11 7.00
N ALA A 165 5.50 10.19 7.39
CA ALA A 165 6.47 9.11 7.18
C ALA A 165 6.05 7.82 7.92
N LYS A 166 5.61 7.93 9.18
CA LYS A 166 5.10 6.79 9.95
C LYS A 166 3.91 6.10 9.27
N GLN A 167 2.94 6.88 8.77
CA GLN A 167 1.78 6.33 8.07
C GLN A 167 2.15 5.66 6.74
N ALA A 168 3.12 6.20 6.00
CA ALA A 168 3.59 5.60 4.76
C ALA A 168 4.25 4.23 5.03
N GLU A 169 5.08 4.15 6.08
CA GLU A 169 5.71 2.89 6.47
C GLU A 169 4.70 1.85 6.97
N GLN A 170 3.66 2.27 7.71
CA GLN A 170 2.54 1.39 8.07
C GLN A 170 1.85 0.80 6.83
N GLY A 171 1.61 1.63 5.80
CA GLY A 171 1.07 1.19 4.52
C GLY A 171 1.95 0.14 3.83
N LYS A 172 3.27 0.36 3.78
CA LYS A 172 4.22 -0.61 3.19
C LYS A 172 4.27 -1.91 4.00
N VAL A 173 4.24 -1.84 5.33
CA VAL A 173 4.19 -3.03 6.18
C VAL A 173 2.91 -3.84 5.93
N ALA A 174 1.76 -3.18 5.79
CA ALA A 174 0.51 -3.85 5.45
C ALA A 174 0.59 -4.59 4.10
N VAL A 175 1.14 -3.95 3.06
CA VAL A 175 1.37 -4.61 1.75
C VAL A 175 2.30 -5.82 1.87
N ARG A 176 3.38 -5.71 2.67
CA ARG A 176 4.29 -6.85 2.93
C ARG A 176 3.60 -7.99 3.68
N ASN A 177 2.67 -7.69 4.58
CA ASN A 177 1.87 -8.71 5.27
C ASN A 177 0.96 -9.44 4.30
N VAL A 178 0.28 -8.74 3.39
CA VAL A 178 -0.53 -9.37 2.34
C VAL A 178 0.31 -10.31 1.48
N ARG A 179 1.53 -9.90 1.08
CA ARG A 179 2.45 -10.77 0.34
C ARG A 179 2.82 -12.03 1.15
N ARG A 180 3.12 -11.88 2.44
CA ARG A 180 3.43 -13.03 3.33
C ARG A 180 2.26 -14.01 3.41
N ASP A 181 1.04 -13.52 3.49
CA ASP A 181 -0.15 -14.36 3.56
C ASP A 181 -0.41 -15.10 2.24
N ALA A 182 -0.19 -14.44 1.10
CA ALA A 182 -0.29 -15.06 -0.21
C ALA A 182 0.80 -16.13 -0.44
N LEU A 183 2.05 -15.87 -0.02
CA LEU A 183 3.12 -16.88 -0.05
C LEU A 183 2.79 -18.09 0.82
N LYS A 184 2.28 -17.88 2.03
CA LYS A 184 1.81 -18.98 2.90
C LYS A 184 0.67 -19.78 2.27
N ALA A 185 -0.19 -19.15 1.47
CA ALA A 185 -1.25 -19.86 0.75
C ALA A 185 -0.65 -20.80 -0.32
N TYR A 186 0.34 -20.33 -1.09
CA TYR A 186 1.04 -21.17 -2.06
C TYR A 186 1.80 -22.33 -1.41
N GLU A 187 2.51 -22.11 -0.30
CA GLU A 187 3.19 -23.18 0.46
C GLU A 187 2.22 -24.25 0.98
N LYS A 188 0.97 -23.88 1.31
CA LYS A 188 -0.06 -24.85 1.71
C LYS A 188 -0.52 -25.70 0.52
N LEU A 189 -0.75 -25.08 -0.62
CA LEU A 189 -1.16 -25.77 -1.85
C LEU A 189 -0.07 -26.72 -2.38
N GLU A 190 1.20 -26.37 -2.20
CA GLU A 190 2.35 -27.23 -2.47
C GLU A 190 2.34 -28.49 -1.59
N LYS A 191 2.11 -28.33 -0.28
CA LYS A 191 2.00 -29.46 0.68
C LYS A 191 0.80 -30.35 0.37
N GLU A 192 -0.30 -29.77 -0.12
CA GLU A 192 -1.48 -30.50 -0.60
C GLU A 192 -1.26 -31.18 -1.97
N LYS A 193 -0.07 -31.03 -2.58
CA LYS A 193 0.30 -31.54 -3.91
C LYS A 193 -0.62 -31.07 -5.04
N LYS A 194 -1.26 -29.91 -4.86
CA LYS A 194 -2.06 -29.26 -5.90
C LYS A 194 -1.20 -28.42 -6.84
N LEU A 195 -0.02 -27.98 -6.38
CA LEU A 195 0.94 -27.21 -7.16
C LEU A 195 2.31 -27.92 -7.21
N SER A 196 3.01 -27.79 -8.34
CA SER A 196 4.42 -28.16 -8.48
C SER A 196 5.32 -27.07 -7.91
N GLU A 197 6.54 -27.44 -7.49
CA GLU A 197 7.57 -26.51 -7.01
C GLU A 197 7.87 -25.40 -8.04
N ASP A 198 7.87 -25.74 -9.32
CA ASP A 198 8.16 -24.77 -10.39
C ASP A 198 7.04 -23.73 -10.54
N ASN A 199 5.79 -24.15 -10.41
CA ASN A 199 4.65 -23.22 -10.42
C ASN A 199 4.73 -22.24 -9.24
N VAL A 200 5.14 -22.71 -8.05
CA VAL A 200 5.28 -21.85 -6.87
C VAL A 200 6.35 -20.78 -7.09
N LYS A 201 7.47 -21.12 -7.76
CA LYS A 201 8.52 -20.15 -8.11
C LYS A 201 7.99 -19.07 -9.07
N ASP A 202 7.28 -19.48 -10.11
CA ASP A 202 6.69 -18.55 -11.09
C ASP A 202 5.67 -17.62 -10.44
N LEU A 203 4.75 -18.17 -9.65
CA LEU A 203 3.73 -17.44 -8.89
C LEU A 203 4.33 -16.46 -7.88
N SER A 204 5.43 -16.85 -7.21
CA SER A 204 6.17 -15.98 -6.30
C SER A 204 6.77 -14.79 -7.04
N SER A 205 7.33 -15.02 -8.23
CA SER A 205 7.87 -13.95 -9.09
C SER A 205 6.79 -12.97 -9.54
N ASP A 206 5.61 -13.46 -9.91
CA ASP A 206 4.47 -12.64 -10.32
C ASP A 206 3.90 -11.82 -9.15
N LEU A 207 3.76 -12.43 -7.97
CA LEU A 207 3.35 -11.71 -6.76
C LEU A 207 4.34 -10.62 -6.36
N GLN A 208 5.65 -10.86 -6.56
CA GLN A 208 6.67 -9.87 -6.27
C GLN A 208 6.50 -8.64 -7.17
N LYS A 209 6.32 -8.82 -8.49
CA LYS A 209 6.06 -7.73 -9.44
C LYS A 209 4.83 -6.92 -9.04
N LEU A 210 3.72 -7.61 -8.74
CA LEU A 210 2.49 -6.95 -8.28
C LEU A 210 2.74 -6.14 -7.01
N THR A 211 3.39 -6.74 -6.01
CA THR A 211 3.69 -6.07 -4.74
C THR A 211 4.52 -4.80 -4.95
N ASP A 212 5.55 -4.87 -5.80
CA ASP A 212 6.42 -3.73 -6.11
C ASP A 212 5.68 -2.58 -6.80
N GLU A 213 4.68 -2.87 -7.63
CA GLU A 213 3.79 -1.84 -8.19
C GLU A 213 2.99 -1.11 -7.12
N TYR A 214 2.39 -1.84 -6.16
CA TYR A 214 1.63 -1.22 -5.06
C TYR A 214 2.54 -0.43 -4.11
N VAL A 215 3.77 -0.88 -3.86
CA VAL A 215 4.76 -0.11 -3.09
C VAL A 215 5.10 1.20 -3.81
N LYS A 216 5.32 1.17 -5.13
CA LYS A 216 5.54 2.39 -5.93
C LYS A 216 4.36 3.35 -5.87
N LYS A 217 3.12 2.84 -5.88
CA LYS A 217 1.91 3.67 -5.69
C LYS A 217 1.94 4.37 -4.32
N ILE A 218 2.27 3.67 -3.25
CA ILE A 218 2.39 4.27 -1.90
C ILE A 218 3.50 5.33 -1.86
N ASP A 219 4.66 5.07 -2.46
CA ASP A 219 5.75 6.05 -2.54
C ASP A 219 5.36 7.29 -3.34
N SER A 220 4.56 7.14 -4.40
CA SER A 220 4.04 8.27 -5.17
C SER A 220 3.11 9.16 -4.34
N LEU A 221 2.21 8.54 -3.55
CA LEU A 221 1.30 9.24 -2.64
C LEU A 221 2.07 9.95 -1.52
N TYR A 222 3.09 9.29 -0.96
CA TYR A 222 3.96 9.87 0.04
C TYR A 222 4.69 11.10 -0.51
N LYS A 223 5.32 11.00 -1.69
CA LYS A 223 6.00 12.13 -2.35
C LYS A 223 5.07 13.31 -2.63
N GLN A 224 3.82 13.04 -3.02
CA GLN A 224 2.82 14.10 -3.22
C GLN A 224 2.50 14.82 -1.91
N LYS A 225 2.28 14.08 -0.82
CA LYS A 225 1.95 14.67 0.50
C LYS A 225 3.15 15.37 1.15
N GLU A 226 4.35 14.83 0.97
CA GLU A 226 5.59 15.41 1.46
C GLU A 226 5.88 16.77 0.82
N LYS A 227 5.68 16.91 -0.51
CA LYS A 227 5.81 18.20 -1.22
C LYS A 227 4.89 19.28 -0.67
N VAL A 228 3.71 18.92 -0.18
CA VAL A 228 2.74 19.87 0.41
C VAL A 228 3.12 20.23 1.85
N SER A 229 3.67 19.27 2.60
CA SER A 229 3.93 19.43 4.04
C SER A 229 5.30 20.06 4.35
N LEU A 230 6.28 19.89 3.46
CA LEU A 230 7.61 20.46 3.62
C LEU A 230 7.64 21.92 3.18
N VAL A 231 8.32 22.74 3.99
CA VAL A 231 8.87 24.04 3.57
C VAL A 231 9.64 23.79 2.28
N LYS A 232 9.33 24.53 1.19
CA LYS A 232 10.25 24.63 0.06
C LYS A 232 11.59 25.02 0.69
N LYS A 233 12.55 24.10 0.78
CA LYS A 233 13.95 24.48 0.90
C LYS A 233 14.28 25.15 -0.43
N THR A 234 13.82 26.38 -0.64
CA THR A 234 14.54 27.30 -1.51
C THR A 234 15.84 27.52 -0.78
N SER A 235 16.79 26.63 -1.02
CA SER A 235 18.19 26.91 -0.78
C SER A 235 18.42 28.28 -1.40
N PRO A 236 18.85 29.30 -0.64
CA PRO A 236 19.09 30.65 -1.20
C PRO A 236 20.00 30.61 -2.44
N PHE A 237 20.81 29.55 -2.52
CA PHE A 237 21.76 29.28 -3.59
C PHE A 237 21.16 29.05 -4.99
N VAL A 238 19.95 28.49 -5.10
CA VAL A 238 19.34 28.20 -6.42
C VAL A 238 18.76 29.46 -7.06
N PHE A 239 18.34 30.45 -6.25
CA PHE A 239 17.83 31.73 -6.75
C PHE A 239 18.95 32.61 -7.35
N PHE A 240 20.17 32.49 -6.82
CA PHE A 240 21.32 33.28 -7.29
C PHE A 240 21.82 32.86 -8.69
N PHE A 241 21.70 31.58 -9.05
CA PHE A 241 22.14 31.09 -10.36
C PHE A 241 21.14 31.37 -11.49
N ALA A 242 19.85 31.54 -11.17
CA ALA A 242 18.81 31.83 -12.15
C ALA A 242 18.88 33.27 -12.67
N GLN A 243 19.38 34.24 -11.88
CA GLN A 243 19.48 35.65 -12.28
C GLN A 243 20.68 35.96 -13.19
N ARG A 244 21.73 35.13 -13.22
CA ARG A 244 22.90 35.36 -14.10
C ARG A 244 22.66 34.97 -15.57
N LYS A 245 21.69 34.11 -15.87
CA LYS A 245 21.42 33.66 -17.25
C LYS A 245 20.58 34.64 -18.07
N THR A 246 20.00 35.68 -17.45
CA THR A 246 19.06 36.61 -18.10
C THR A 246 19.56 38.06 -18.15
N SER A 247 20.85 38.32 -17.90
CA SER A 247 21.46 39.65 -18.06
C SER A 247 22.33 39.70 -19.32
N PRO A 248 21.86 40.29 -20.44
CA PRO A 248 22.66 40.50 -21.63
C PRO A 248 23.45 41.81 -21.49
N LEU A 249 24.41 41.86 -20.59
CA LEU A 249 25.32 43.01 -20.44
C LEU A 249 26.72 42.51 -20.14
N PHE A 250 27.34 41.88 -21.14
CA PHE A 250 28.78 41.72 -21.23
C PHE A 250 29.16 41.87 -22.70
N LEU A 251 29.19 43.12 -23.16
CA LEU A 251 29.88 43.45 -24.42
C LEU A 251 31.39 43.24 -24.18
N PRO A 252 32.12 42.53 -25.07
CA PRO A 252 33.56 42.43 -24.95
C PRO A 252 34.18 43.77 -25.31
N PHE A 253 34.95 44.33 -24.37
CA PHE A 253 35.81 45.49 -24.59
C PHE A 253 36.87 45.12 -25.63
N SER A 254 36.67 45.56 -26.87
CA SER A 254 37.64 45.43 -27.95
C SER A 254 38.80 46.39 -27.68
N PHE A 255 39.95 45.84 -27.30
CA PHE A 255 41.21 46.55 -27.17
C PHE A 255 41.69 46.94 -28.59
N ALA A 256 41.56 48.22 -28.94
CA ALA A 256 42.24 48.80 -30.09
C ALA A 256 43.37 49.70 -29.57
N SER A 257 44.59 49.18 -29.60
CA SER A 257 45.82 49.96 -29.47
C SER A 257 46.46 50.05 -30.85
N ASN A 258 46.32 51.20 -31.50
CA ASN A 258 47.21 51.59 -32.60
C ASN A 258 48.21 52.62 -32.06
N LEU A 259 49.48 52.22 -32.03
CA LEU A 259 50.61 53.13 -32.10
C LEU A 259 50.81 53.56 -33.56
N THR A 260 51.28 54.81 -33.71
CA THR A 260 51.74 55.54 -34.91
C THR A 260 50.71 55.89 -35.98
#